data_AF-H1PYR1-F1
#
_entry.id   AF-H1PYR1-F1
#
_cell.length_a   1.000
_cell.length_b   1.000
_cell.length_c   1.000
_cell.angle_alpha   90.00
_cell.angle_beta   90.00
_cell.angle_gamma   90.00
#
_symmetry.space_group_name_H-M   'P 1'
#
loop_
_entity.id
_entity.type
_entity.pdbx_description
1 polymer ?
#
loop_
_entity_poly.entity_id
_entity_poly.type
_entity_poly.pdbx_seq_one_letter_code
_entity_poly.pdbx_strand_id
1 'polypeptide(L)' 'MCCPYCNQGRIMKVFVKKTMEIIHICEECDTVWTANEIVSALSGISFDLYAKERELSPLWSELEILKDSSRI' A
#
# COMPACT_ATOMS: atom_id res chain seq x y z
N MET A 1 -6.94 9.48 3.87
CA MET A 1 -8.14 8.62 3.97
C MET A 1 -7.90 7.59 5.06
N CYS A 2 -8.88 7.31 5.91
CA CYS A 2 -8.79 6.24 6.93
C CYS A 2 -8.96 4.87 6.25
N CYS A 3 -8.24 3.85 6.73
CA CYS A 3 -8.31 2.50 6.20
C CYS A 3 -9.70 1.90 6.42
N PRO A 4 -10.41 1.47 5.36
CA PRO A 4 -11.74 0.87 5.50
C PRO A 4 -11.69 -0.52 6.13
N TYR A 5 -10.52 -1.18 6.15
CA TYR A 5 -10.36 -2.54 6.68
C TYR A 5 -10.21 -2.53 8.21
N CYS A 6 -9.30 -1.71 8.74
CA CYS A 6 -9.01 -1.67 10.18
C CYS A 6 -9.59 -0.46 10.92
N ASN A 7 -10.10 0.55 10.20
CA ASN A 7 -10.63 1.81 10.73
C ASN A 7 -9.68 2.59 11.67
N GLN A 8 -8.37 2.33 11.59
CA GLN A 8 -7.36 2.93 12.47
C GLN A 8 -6.28 3.66 11.69
N GLY A 9 -5.67 3.01 10.70
CA GLY A 9 -4.53 3.56 9.97
C GLY A 9 -4.89 4.47 8.80
N ARG A 10 -3.93 5.31 8.38
CA ARG A 10 -4.03 6.06 7.13
C ARG A 10 -3.68 5.17 5.94
N ILE A 11 -4.41 5.37 4.84
CA ILE A 11 -4.01 4.86 3.54
C ILE A 11 -2.95 5.78 2.93
N MET A 12 -1.78 5.20 2.68
CA MET A 12 -0.66 5.85 2.03
C MET A 12 -0.52 5.38 0.59
N LYS A 13 -0.08 6.28 -0.28
CA LYS A 13 0.33 5.94 -1.65
C LYS A 13 1.84 5.71 -1.65
N VAL A 14 2.28 4.55 -2.11
CA VAL A 14 3.70 4.17 -2.09
C VAL A 14 4.14 3.63 -3.44
N PHE A 15 5.42 3.76 -3.71
CA PHE A 15 6.11 3.16 -4.84
C PHE A 15 6.89 1.93 -4.37
N VAL A 16 6.72 0.81 -5.05
CA VAL A 16 7.40 -0.45 -4.74
C VAL A 16 8.67 -0.52 -5.57
N LYS A 17 9.84 -0.44 -4.91
CA LYS A 17 11.14 -0.25 -5.58
C LYS A 17 11.46 -1.35 -6.60
N LYS A 18 11.15 -2.61 -6.27
CA LYS A 18 11.45 -3.77 -7.12
C LYS A 18 10.56 -3.84 -8.35
N THR A 19 9.24 -3.66 -8.19
CA THR A 19 8.27 -3.85 -9.28
C THR A 19 7.99 -2.56 -10.05
N MET A 20 8.43 -1.42 -9.52
CA MET A 20 8.09 -0.09 -10.00
C MET A 20 6.58 0.20 -10.04
N GLU A 21 5.80 -0.55 -9.26
CA GLU A 21 4.36 -0.34 -9.14
C GLU A 21 4.06 0.76 -8.11
N ILE A 22 2.96 1.47 -8.36
CA ILE A 22 2.34 2.34 -7.37
C ILE A 22 1.18 1.58 -6.74
N ILE A 23 1.16 1.51 -5.42
CA ILE A 23 0.09 0.86 -4.64
C ILE A 23 -0.39 1.81 -3.54
N HIS A 24 -1.54 1.47 -2.98
CA HIS A 24 -2.00 2.01 -1.72
C HIS A 24 -1.76 0.98 -0.62
N ILE A 25 -1.28 1.41 0.55
CA ILE A 25 -1.06 0.55 1.70
C ILE A 25 -1.54 1.23 2.98
N CYS A 26 -2.14 0.48 3.90
CA CYS A 26 -2.47 0.96 5.24
C CYS A 26 -1.23 0.94 6.14
N GLU A 27 -0.96 2.02 6.86
CA GLU A 27 0.20 2.11 7.78
C GLU A 27 0.06 1.32 9.09
N GLU A 28 -1.14 0.80 9.40
CA GLU A 28 -1.40 0.06 10.66
C GLU A 28 -1.62 -1.44 10.45
N CYS A 29 -2.28 -1.84 9.37
CA CYS A 29 -2.65 -3.25 9.14
C CYS A 29 -2.07 -3.84 7.85
N ASP A 30 -1.18 -3.10 7.18
CA ASP A 30 -0.46 -3.54 5.99
C ASP A 30 -1.34 -4.07 4.85
N THR A 31 -2.62 -3.70 4.80
CA THR A 31 -3.50 -4.02 3.68
C THR A 31 -3.09 -3.20 2.47
N VAL A 32 -2.96 -3.86 1.32
CA VAL A 32 -2.51 -3.33 0.05
C VAL A 32 -3.64 -3.36 -0.97
N TRP A 33 -3.79 -2.27 -1.72
CA TRP A 33 -4.60 -2.17 -2.92
C TRP A 33 -3.72 -1.70 -4.08
N THR A 34 -3.70 -2.46 -5.17
CA THR A 34 -2.97 -2.08 -6.40
C THR A 34 -3.60 -0.87 -7.09
N ALA A 35 -2.89 -0.24 -8.03
CA ALA A 35 -3.37 0.96 -8.73
C ALA A 35 -4.75 0.82 -9.40
N ASN A 36 -5.12 -0.40 -9.80
CA ASN A 36 -6.39 -0.69 -10.48
C ASN A 36 -7.51 -1.12 -9.52
N GLU A 37 -7.21 -1.24 -8.23
CA GLU A 37 -8.19 -1.62 -7.22
C GLU A 37 -8.81 -0.41 -6.54
N ILE A 38 -10.11 -0.53 -6.25
CA ILE A 38 -10.81 0.42 -5.40
C ILE A 38 -10.38 0.14 -3.95
N VAL A 39 -9.99 1.18 -3.22
CA VAL A 39 -9.71 1.07 -1.78
C VAL A 39 -11.03 0.86 -1.04
N SER A 40 -11.25 -0.37 -0.53
CA SER A 40 -12.46 -0.74 0.19
C SER A 40 -12.21 -1.90 1.15
N ALA A 41 -13.16 -2.19 2.05
CA ALA A 41 -13.10 -3.36 2.93
C ALA A 41 -13.37 -4.70 2.20
N LEU A 42 -13.81 -4.66 0.95
CA LEU A 42 -14.14 -5.84 0.13
C LEU A 42 -13.02 -6.20 -0.88
N SER A 43 -11.94 -5.43 -0.88
CA SER A 43 -10.80 -5.55 -1.80
C SER A 43 -9.49 -5.43 -1.02
N GLY A 44 -8.38 -5.66 -1.72
CA GLY A 44 -7.04 -5.60 -1.16
C GLY A 44 -6.63 -6.88 -0.43
N ILE A 45 -5.33 -7.02 -0.25
CA ILE A 45 -4.67 -8.20 0.32
C ILE A 45 -3.63 -7.75 1.36
N SER A 46 -3.10 -8.66 2.18
CA SER A 46 -1.99 -8.30 3.06
C SER A 46 -0.72 -8.02 2.25
N PHE A 47 0.15 -7.14 2.77
CA PHE A 47 1.44 -6.86 2.16
C PHE A 47 2.30 -8.12 2.05
N ASP A 48 2.23 -9.05 3.00
CA ASP A 48 2.91 -10.36 2.91
C ASP A 48 2.50 -11.16 1.67
N LEU A 49 1.19 -11.22 1.37
CA LEU A 49 0.70 -11.95 0.20
C LEU A 49 1.11 -11.24 -1.09
N TYR A 50 0.90 -9.92 -1.14
CA TYR A 50 1.33 -9.08 -2.26
C TYR A 50 2.82 -9.25 -2.56
N ALA A 51 3.65 -9.22 -1.52
CA ALA A 51 5.10 -9.33 -1.63
C ALA A 51 5.50 -10.73 -2.09
N LYS A 52 4.89 -11.79 -1.53
CA LYS A 52 5.13 -13.18 -1.92
C LYS A 52 4.84 -13.41 -3.41
N GLU A 53 3.72 -12.92 -3.91
CA GLU A 53 3.33 -13.05 -5.34
C GLU A 53 4.32 -12.34 -6.29
N ARG A 54 5.09 -11.39 -5.80
CA ARG A 54 6.08 -10.58 -6.55
C ARG A 54 7.53 -10.93 -6.22
N GLU A 55 7.73 -12.01 -5.46
CA GLU A 55 9.02 -12.44 -4.94
C GLU A 55 9.78 -11.29 -4.23
N LEU A 56 9.02 -10.37 -3.62
CA LEU A 56 9.50 -9.20 -2.89
C LEU A 56 9.69 -9.57 -1.42
N SER A 57 10.69 -9.00 -0.76
CA SER A 57 10.77 -9.07 0.70
C SER A 57 9.62 -8.27 1.33
N PRO A 58 8.86 -8.81 2.29
CA PRO A 58 7.72 -8.14 2.91
C PRO A 58 8.20 -7.11 3.94
N LEU A 59 9.06 -6.18 3.52
CA LEU A 59 9.67 -5.15 4.36
C LEU A 59 9.26 -3.78 3.86
N TRP A 60 8.86 -2.91 4.79
CA TRP A 60 8.55 -1.51 4.49
C TRP A 60 9.73 -0.74 3.87
N SER A 61 10.97 -1.20 4.05
CA SER A 61 12.15 -0.65 3.38
C SER A 61 12.12 -0.80 1.86
N GLU A 62 11.32 -1.73 1.32
CA GLU A 62 11.09 -1.90 -0.11
C GLU A 62 10.13 -0.86 -0.70
N LEU A 63 9.49 -0.07 0.16
CA LEU A 63 8.50 0.93 -0.21
C LEU A 63 9.11 2.34 -0.14
N GLU A 64 8.65 3.21 -1.02
CA GLU A 64 8.91 4.64 -0.99
C GLU A 64 7.59 5.39 -0.88
N ILE A 65 7.43 6.19 0.17
CA ILE A 65 6.19 6.94 0.40
C ILE A 65 6.13 8.12 -0.57
N LEU A 66 5.12 8.12 -1.43
CA LEU A 66 4.86 9.23 -2.34
C LEU A 66 4.15 10.33 -1.54
N LYS A 67 4.91 11.35 -1.15
CA LYS A 67 4.34 12.56 -0.55
C LYS A 67 3.62 13.35 -1.63
N ASP A 68 2.40 13.79 -1.33
CA ASP A 68 1.68 14.73 -2.18
C ASP A 68 2.45 16.05 -2.17
N SER A 69 3.07 16.42 -3.29
CA SER A 69 3.85 17.65 -3.46
C SER A 69 2.95 18.89 -3.60
N SER A 70 1.90 19.00 -2.77
CA SER A 70 1.06 20.19 -2.69
C SER A 70 1.66 21.19 -1.69
N ARG A 71 2.80 21.77 -2.07
CA ARG A 71 3.30 23.06 -1.57
C ARG A 71 3.80 23.88 -2.76
N ILE A 72 2.90 24.64 -3.37
CA ILE A 72 3.19 25.89 -4.08
C ILE A 72 2.19 26.90 -3.56
#